data_AF-A0A951VUH8-F1
#
_entry.id   AF-A0A951VUH8-F1
#
_cell.length_a   1.000
_cell.length_b   1.000
_cell.length_c   1.000
_cell.angle_alpha   90.00
_cell.angle_beta   90.00
_cell.angle_gamma   90.00
#
_symmetry.space_group_name_H-M   'P 1'
#
loop_
_entity.id
_entity.type
_entity.pdbx_description
1 polymer ?
#
loop_
_entity_poly.entity_id
_entity_poly.type
_entity_poly.pdbx_seq_one_letter_code
_entity_poly.pdbx_strand_id
1 'polypeptide(L)' 'MAKQLSFADKIKKGGKTQEFIVMCPDTNKETKVITVRLVESIKTEKGNYKYQDRIMKVYESTYKPYKG' A
#
# COMPACT_ATOMS: atom_id res chain seq x y z
N MET A 1 -19.10 -25.97 25.78
CA MET A 1 -17.67 -25.61 25.64
C MET A 1 -17.52 -24.77 24.38
N ALA A 2 -17.45 -23.45 24.50
CA ALA A 2 -17.19 -22.58 23.34
C ALA A 2 -15.70 -22.64 23.03
N LYS A 3 -15.32 -23.17 21.86
CA LYS A 3 -13.94 -23.12 21.35
C LYS A 3 -13.54 -21.65 21.24
N GLN A 4 -12.73 -21.20 22.20
CA GLN A 4 -12.14 -19.86 22.19
C GLN A 4 -11.18 -19.82 20.99
N LEU A 5 -11.64 -19.21 19.89
CA LEU A 5 -10.82 -18.99 18.70
C LEU A 5 -9.61 -18.12 19.11
N SER A 6 -8.42 -18.59 18.78
CA SER A 6 -7.19 -17.85 19.04
C SER A 6 -7.25 -16.49 18.35
N PHE A 7 -6.59 -15.48 18.92
CA PHE A 7 -6.48 -14.15 18.31
C PHE A 7 -5.94 -14.24 16.88
N ALA A 8 -5.08 -15.23 16.60
CA ALA A 8 -4.57 -15.54 15.27
C ALA A 8 -5.66 -15.97 14.26
N ASP A 9 -6.67 -16.73 14.70
CA ASP A 9 -7.79 -17.17 13.84
C ASP A 9 -8.75 -16.02 13.53
N LYS A 10 -8.92 -15.07 14.46
CA LYS A 10 -9.68 -13.83 14.23
C LYS A 10 -9.00 -12.93 13.21
N ILE A 11 -7.67 -12.84 13.22
CA ILE A 11 -6.90 -12.05 12.24
C ILE A 11 -7.01 -12.67 10.84
N LYS A 12 -6.92 -14.00 10.72
CA LYS A 12 -7.11 -14.70 9.43
C LYS A 12 -8.52 -14.52 8.83
N LYS A 13 -9.56 -14.39 9.67
CA LYS A 13 -10.94 -14.16 9.21
C LYS A 13 -11.28 -12.69 8.94
N GLY A 14 -10.62 -11.74 9.60
CA GLY A 14 -10.87 -10.29 9.45
C GLY A 14 -9.97 -9.60 8.43
N GLY A 15 -8.78 -10.14 8.17
CA GLY A 15 -7.83 -9.60 7.21
C GLY A 15 -7.71 -10.52 6.02
N LYS A 16 -8.61 -10.38 5.04
CA LYS A 16 -8.21 -10.67 3.66
C LYS A 16 -7.15 -9.63 3.33
N THR A 17 -5.89 -9.88 3.67
CA THR A 17 -4.76 -9.28 2.97
C THR A 17 -4.83 -9.89 1.57
N GLN A 18 -5.79 -9.41 0.78
CA GLN A 18 -5.96 -9.83 -0.60
C GLN A 18 -4.72 -9.27 -1.28
N GLU A 19 -3.70 -10.11 -1.42
CA GLU A 19 -2.50 -9.79 -2.17
C GLU A 19 -2.97 -9.52 -3.59
N PHE A 20 -3.10 -8.24 -3.92
CA PHE A 20 -3.64 -7.79 -5.17
C PHE A 20 -2.50 -7.91 -6.19
N ILE A 21 -2.33 -9.12 -6.73
CA ILE A 21 -1.32 -9.43 -7.74
C ILE A 21 -1.86 -9.01 -9.09
N VAL A 22 -1.13 -8.13 -9.77
CA VAL A 22 -1.48 -7.58 -11.08
C VAL A 22 -0.27 -7.69 -11.99
N MET A 23 -0.50 -7.70 -13.30
CA MET A 23 0.59 -7.60 -14.26
C MET A 23 1.05 -6.14 -14.34
N CYS A 24 2.32 -5.88 -14.08
CA CYS A 24 2.89 -4.55 -14.23
C CYS A 24 2.96 -4.20 -15.72
N PRO A 25 2.33 -3.11 -16.19
CA PRO A 25 2.31 -2.76 -17.61
C PRO A 25 3.69 -2.41 -18.17
N ASP A 26 4.62 -1.97 -17.30
CA ASP A 26 5.97 -1.59 -17.72
C ASP A 26 6.92 -2.78 -17.85
N THR A 27 6.77 -3.79 -16.99
CA THR A 27 7.71 -4.91 -16.93
C THR A 27 7.11 -6.22 -17.43
N ASN A 28 5.80 -6.27 -17.71
CA ASN A 28 5.02 -7.46 -18.01
C ASN A 28 5.20 -8.60 -16.99
N LYS A 29 5.60 -8.26 -15.76
CA LYS A 29 5.76 -9.22 -14.67
C LYS A 29 4.59 -9.12 -13.71
N GLU A 30 4.22 -10.25 -13.12
CA GLU A 30 3.32 -10.28 -11.99
C GLU A 30 3.96 -9.53 -10.82
N THR A 31 3.24 -8.57 -10.26
CA THR A 31 3.68 -7.71 -9.16
C THR A 31 2.53 -7.54 -8.19
N LYS A 32 2.85 -7.41 -6.91
CA LYS A 32 1.85 -7.06 -5.89
C LYS A 32 1.56 -5.57 -5.96
N VAL A 33 0.31 -5.19 -5.73
CA VAL A 33 -0.07 -3.81 -5.44
C VAL A 33 0.02 -3.61 -3.94
N ILE A 34 0.86 -2.67 -3.54
CA ILE A 34 1.06 -2.29 -2.15
C ILE A 34 0.50 -0.89 -1.92
N THR A 35 0.02 -0.65 -0.70
CA THR A 35 -0.37 0.70 -0.28
C THR A 35 0.83 1.32 0.43
N VAL A 36 1.30 2.46 -0.07
CA VAL A 36 2.45 3.18 0.49
C VAL A 36 2.02 4.55 0.98
N ARG A 37 2.76 5.05 1.96
CA ARG A 37 2.64 6.40 2.50
C ARG A 37 3.75 7.26 1.90
N LEU A 38 3.40 8.15 0.99
CA LEU A 38 4.30 9.10 0.35
C LEU A 38 4.33 10.38 1.19
N VAL A 39 5.53 10.78 1.63
CA VAL A 39 5.73 12.04 2.35
C VAL A 39 6.54 12.97 1.47
N GLU A 40 5.88 13.98 0.91
CA GLU A 40 6.51 14.97 0.02
C GLU A 40 6.89 16.22 0.80
N SER A 41 8.11 16.72 0.57
CA SER A 41 8.55 18.00 1.13
C SER A 41 8.38 19.10 0.09
N ILE A 42 7.52 20.07 0.40
CA ILE A 42 7.20 21.19 -0.48
C ILE A 42 7.83 22.45 0.10
N LYS A 43 8.78 23.03 -0.63
CA LYS A 43 9.37 24.31 -0.27
C LYS A 43 8.38 25.42 -0.63
N THR A 44 7.91 26.13 0.39
CA THR A 44 7.02 27.28 0.23
C THR A 44 7.81 28.49 -0.28
N GLU A 45 7.13 29.43 -0.93
CA GLU A 45 7.72 30.70 -1.42
C GLU A 45 8.42 31.50 -0.31
N LYS A 46 8.00 31.32 0.96
CA LYS A 46 8.61 31.94 2.14
C LYS A 46 9.83 31.17 2.69
N GLY A 47 10.33 30.15 1.98
CA GLY A 47 11.50 29.37 2.38
C GLY A 47 11.24 28.26 3.41
N ASN A 48 10.03 28.11 3.93
CA ASN A 48 9.66 27.03 4.86
C ASN A 48 9.35 25.73 4.11
N TYR A 49 9.59 24.59 4.76
CA TYR A 49 9.18 23.27 4.26
C TYR A 49 7.82 22.87 4.84
N LYS A 50 6.89 22.47 3.98
CA LYS A 50 5.66 21.78 4.37
C LYS A 50 5.76 20.32 3.98
N TYR A 51 5.31 19.43 4.84
CA TYR A 51 5.24 18.00 4.56
C TYR A 51 3.82 17.64 4.17
N GLN A 52 3.64 17.11 2.97
CA GLN A 52 2.37 16.58 2.52
C GLN A 52 2.41 15.07 2.61
N ASP A 53 1.46 14.52 3.37
CA ASP A 53 1.29 13.08 3.52
C ASP A 53 0.20 12.59 2.56
N ARG A 54 0.52 11.58 1.75
CA ARG A 54 -0.43 10.99 0.82
C ARG A 54 -0.33 9.48 0.83
N ILE A 55 -1.47 8.83 1.00
CA ILE A 55 -1.58 7.37 0.87
C ILE A 55 -1.89 7.06 -0.60
N MET A 56 -1.10 6.19 -1.22
CA MET A 56 -1.32 5.77 -2.62
C MET A 56 -1.00 4.30 -2.84
N LYS A 57 -1.67 3.69 -3.83
CA LYS A 57 -1.40 2.33 -4.28
C LYS A 57 -0.32 2.36 -5.35
N VAL A 58 0.69 1.51 -5.24
CA VAL A 58 1.78 1.39 -6.20
C VAL A 58 2.07 -0.06 -6.54
N TYR A 59 2.64 -0.29 -7.72
CA TYR A 59 3.23 -1.58 -8.05
C TYR A 59 4.50 -1.79 -7.22
N GLU A 60 4.62 -2.92 -6.52
CA GLU A 60 5.82 -3.25 -5.72
C GLU A 60 7.11 -3.22 -6.56
N SER A 61 7.05 -3.73 -7.79
CA SER A 61 8.22 -3.85 -8.68
C SER A 61 8.78 -2.52 -9.19
N THR A 62 7.96 -1.48 -9.31
CA THR A 62 8.36 -0.20 -9.95
C THR A 62 8.07 1.03 -9.11
N TYR A 63 7.36 0.89 -7.98
CA TYR A 63 6.81 1.97 -7.17
C TYR A 63 5.99 3.01 -7.95
N LYS A 64 5.61 2.69 -9.20
CA LYS A 64 4.75 3.53 -10.01
C LYS A 64 3.33 3.51 -9.48
N PRO A 65 2.58 4.61 -9.58
CA PRO A 65 1.18 4.65 -9.19
C PRO A 65 0.38 3.57 -9.90
N TYR A 66 -0.38 2.80 -9.13
CA TYR A 66 -1.32 1.82 -9.67
C TYR A 66 -2.46 2.57 -10.39
N LYS A 67 -2.51 2.44 -11.71
CA LYS A 67 -3.59 2.97 -12.57
C LYS A 67 -4.54 1.81 -12.90
N GLY A 68 -5.24 1.33 -11.88
CA GLY A 68 -6.29 0.31 -12.05
C GLY A 68 -7.50 0.84 -12.80
#